data_AF-I2H8I9-F1
#
_entry.id   AF-I2H8I9-F1
#
_cell.length_a   1.000
_cell.length_b   1.000
_cell.length_c   1.000
_cell.angle_alpha   90.00
_cell.angle_beta   90.00
_cell.angle_gamma   90.00
#
_symmetry.space_group_name_H-M   'P 1'
#
loop_
_entity.id
_entity.type
_entity.pdbx_description
1 polymer ?
#
loop_
_entity_poly.entity_id
_entity_poly.type
_entity_poly.pdbx_seq_one_letter_code
_entity_poly.pdbx_strand_id
1 'polypeptide(L)'
;MNIGTRFQTIELAIKHTLLKENGKTLIITAGQSPREYIEQEIPSNRRKKDSPRNDSNSNIPSDIYFGSIWSIVQSTDNVGVLFLDKVQYIFLYLTQLASVSKDALKYDTLIVFGLDSLLMEFTTTIPTNKDDENTLNKVEYLRYANLILGTISQLATNGIDVILVPFEKNQNMAHTKIISRLIEYWNTLY
;
A
#
# COMPACT_ATOMS: atom_id res chain seq x y z
N MET A 1 -0.68 13.68 14.68
CA MET A 1 -1.05 13.23 13.33
C MET A 1 -0.10 12.09 12.96
N ASN A 2 -0.53 11.04 12.26
CA ASN A 2 0.40 9.94 11.99
C ASN A 2 0.21 9.44 10.55
N ILE A 3 1.08 9.86 9.63
CA ILE A 3 1.32 9.07 8.42
C ILE A 3 1.98 7.78 8.90
N GLY A 4 1.17 6.74 9.04
CA GLY A 4 1.66 5.38 9.20
C GLY A 4 1.54 4.79 10.61
N THR A 5 0.53 3.95 10.78
CA THR A 5 0.87 2.58 11.18
C THR A 5 1.57 1.94 9.98
N ARG A 6 2.88 1.76 10.08
CA ARG A 6 3.65 1.06 9.04
C ARG A 6 3.46 -0.43 9.21
N PHE A 7 2.78 -1.03 8.25
CA PHE A 7 2.70 -2.48 8.17
C PHE A 7 3.80 -2.99 7.25
N GLN A 8 4.41 -4.10 7.65
CA GLN A 8 5.38 -4.81 6.82
C GLN A 8 4.69 -5.41 5.60
N THR A 9 3.45 -5.87 5.76
CA THR A 9 2.67 -6.49 4.69
C THR A 9 1.28 -5.87 4.53
N ILE A 10 0.73 -6.01 3.34
CA ILE A 10 -0.58 -5.49 2.97
C ILE A 10 -1.71 -6.20 3.73
N GLU A 11 -1.56 -7.48 4.05
CA GLU A 11 -2.52 -8.29 4.81
C GLU A 11 -2.70 -7.74 6.22
N LEU A 12 -1.59 -7.37 6.88
CA LEU A 12 -1.65 -6.80 8.23
C LEU A 12 -2.32 -5.42 8.21
N ALA A 13 -2.05 -4.60 7.18
CA ALA A 13 -2.71 -3.32 7.00
C ALA A 13 -4.23 -3.49 6.83
N ILE A 14 -4.64 -4.42 5.97
CA ILE A 14 -6.06 -4.71 5.74
C ILE A 14 -6.72 -5.21 7.03
N LYS A 15 -6.11 -6.19 7.71
CA LYS A 15 -6.63 -6.71 8.99
C LYS A 15 -6.82 -5.60 10.02
N HIS A 16 -5.84 -4.71 10.17
CA HIS A 16 -5.95 -3.57 11.09
C HIS A 16 -7.14 -2.67 10.74
N THR A 17 -7.39 -2.41 9.45
CA THR A 17 -8.54 -1.58 9.05
C THR A 17 -9.88 -2.25 9.25
N LEU A 18 -9.97 -3.58 9.09
CA LEU A 18 -11.22 -4.33 9.27
C LEU A 18 -11.65 -4.44 10.74
N LEU A 19 -10.72 -4.26 11.68
CA LEU A 19 -11.04 -4.19 13.10
C LEU A 19 -11.70 -2.86 13.49
N LYS A 20 -11.67 -1.84 12.61
CA LYS A 20 -12.41 -0.59 12.84
C LYS A 20 -13.87 -0.81 12.44
N GLU A 21 -14.77 -0.79 13.42
CA GLU A 21 -16.21 -0.92 13.15
C GLU A 21 -16.68 0.16 12.16
N ASN A 22 -17.35 -0.27 11.07
CA ASN A 22 -17.89 0.58 9.99
C ASN A 22 -16.89 1.42 9.17
N GLY A 23 -15.58 1.22 9.33
CA GLY A 23 -14.58 1.94 8.56
C GLY A 23 -14.58 1.56 7.07
N LYS A 24 -14.60 2.56 6.18
CA LYS A 24 -14.42 2.35 4.74
C LYS A 24 -12.96 2.54 4.34
N THR A 25 -12.40 1.53 3.69
CA THR A 25 -10.99 1.51 3.28
C THR A 25 -10.88 1.56 1.76
N LEU A 26 -10.00 2.42 1.26
CA LEU A 26 -9.55 2.37 -0.13
C LEU A 26 -8.11 1.87 -0.18
N ILE A 27 -7.84 0.88 -1.02
CA ILE A 27 -6.50 0.37 -1.30
C ILE A 27 -6.08 0.86 -2.68
N ILE A 28 -5.04 1.70 -2.75
CA ILE A 28 -4.37 2.06 -3.99
C ILE A 28 -3.17 1.14 -4.16
N THR A 29 -3.19 0.36 -5.24
CA THR A 29 -2.07 -0.48 -5.65
C THR A 29 -1.25 0.25 -6.69
N ALA A 30 0.01 0.56 -6.36
CA ALA A 30 0.89 1.41 -7.15
C ALA A 30 1.87 0.57 -7.99
N GLY A 31 1.68 0.57 -9.31
CA GLY A 31 2.55 -0.15 -10.26
C GLY A 31 2.09 -1.57 -10.58
N GLN A 32 2.74 -2.16 -11.57
CA GLN A 32 2.36 -3.46 -12.14
C GLN A 32 2.67 -4.63 -11.20
N SER A 33 3.84 -4.68 -10.56
CA SER A 33 4.22 -5.79 -9.69
C SER A 33 3.34 -5.93 -8.43
N PRO A 34 2.99 -4.84 -7.72
CA PRO A 34 2.05 -4.91 -6.60
C PRO A 34 0.62 -5.28 -7.04
N ARG A 35 0.22 -4.86 -8.26
CA ARG A 35 -1.06 -5.27 -8.87
C ARG A 35 -1.09 -6.77 -9.11
N GLU A 36 -0.07 -7.29 -9.78
CA GLU A 36 0.06 -8.73 -10.03
C GLU A 36 0.08 -9.53 -8.74
N TYR A 37 0.70 -9.03 -7.68
CA TYR A 37 0.64 -9.68 -6.37
C TYR A 37 -0.80 -9.83 -5.86
N ILE A 38 -1.58 -8.75 -5.88
CA ILE A 38 -2.99 -8.78 -5.44
C ILE A 38 -3.85 -9.63 -6.38
N GLU A 39 -3.61 -9.56 -7.70
CA GLU A 39 -4.33 -10.34 -8.70
C GLU A 39 -3.91 -11.83 -8.73
N GLN A 40 -2.68 -12.20 -8.35
CA GLN A 40 -2.25 -13.60 -8.32
C GLN A 40 -2.65 -14.31 -7.02
N GLU A 41 -2.81 -13.56 -5.93
CA GLU A 41 -3.50 -14.03 -4.73
C GLU A 41 -5.01 -14.29 -4.99
N ILE A 42 -5.57 -13.99 -6.16
CA ILE A 42 -6.86 -14.54 -6.59
C ILE A 42 -6.80 -16.07 -6.42
N PRO A 43 -7.80 -16.73 -5.80
CA PRO A 43 -7.68 -18.13 -5.42
C PRO A 43 -7.59 -19.04 -6.65
N SER A 44 -6.37 -19.27 -7.14
CA SER A 44 -5.98 -20.47 -7.86
C SER A 44 -6.05 -21.70 -6.94
N ASN A 45 -6.21 -21.51 -5.62
CA ASN A 45 -6.47 -22.55 -4.63
C ASN A 45 -7.93 -23.02 -4.53
N ARG A 46 -8.87 -22.55 -5.36
CA ARG A 46 -10.23 -23.13 -5.43
C ARG A 46 -10.35 -24.46 -6.20
N ARG A 47 -9.24 -25.15 -6.49
CA ARG A 47 -9.23 -26.51 -7.07
C ARG A 47 -8.25 -27.46 -6.37
N LYS A 48 -8.37 -27.63 -5.06
CA LYS A 48 -8.14 -28.94 -4.42
C LYS A 48 -9.28 -29.21 -3.45
N LYS A 49 -10.44 -29.51 -4.03
CA LYS A 49 -11.50 -30.27 -3.34
C LYS A 49 -11.00 -31.72 -3.25
N ASP A 50 -11.31 -32.34 -2.12
CA ASP A 50 -11.30 -33.80 -1.85
C ASP A 50 -10.07 -34.38 -1.12
N SER A 51 -10.06 -34.21 0.20
CA SER A 51 -9.88 -35.35 1.11
C SER A 51 -10.47 -35.03 2.49
N PRO A 52 -11.46 -35.81 2.97
CA PRO A 52 -11.93 -35.68 4.34
C PRO A 52 -11.00 -36.47 5.25
N ARG A 53 -10.34 -35.80 6.20
CA ARG A 53 -9.85 -36.45 7.41
C ARG A 53 -10.33 -35.68 8.63
N ASN A 54 -11.23 -36.35 9.35
CA ASN A 54 -11.55 -36.10 10.74
C ASN A 54 -10.26 -35.94 11.53
N ASP A 55 -10.17 -34.89 12.34
CA ASP A 55 -9.63 -34.98 13.69
C ASP A 55 -10.30 -33.92 14.56
N SER A 56 -10.99 -34.43 15.56
CA SER A 56 -11.62 -33.73 16.68
C SER A 56 -10.56 -33.19 17.66
N ASN A 57 -10.87 -32.06 18.29
CA ASN A 57 -10.18 -31.35 19.38
C ASN A 57 -9.13 -30.28 19.00
N SER A 58 -9.65 -29.10 18.64
CA SER A 58 -9.06 -27.83 19.10
C SER A 58 -10.18 -26.84 19.39
N ASN A 59 -10.45 -26.57 20.67
CA ASN A 59 -11.27 -25.44 21.13
C ASN A 59 -10.44 -24.15 21.10
N ILE A 60 -9.81 -23.89 19.96
CA ILE A 60 -9.29 -22.57 19.62
C ILE A 60 -10.34 -21.99 18.68
N PRO A 61 -10.93 -20.80 18.94
CA PRO A 61 -11.76 -20.15 17.94
C PRO A 61 -10.91 -20.11 16.67
N SER A 62 -11.38 -20.71 15.59
CA SER A 62 -10.68 -20.70 14.32
C SER A 62 -10.69 -19.25 13.85
N ASP A 63 -9.64 -18.55 14.27
CA ASP A 63 -9.26 -17.21 13.85
C ASP A 63 -9.60 -17.06 12.39
N ILE A 64 -10.41 -16.04 12.11
CA ILE A 64 -11.00 -15.74 10.82
C ILE A 64 -9.97 -16.06 9.73
N TYR A 65 -10.16 -17.21 9.09
CA TYR A 65 -9.38 -17.65 7.94
C TYR A 65 -9.87 -16.79 6.80
N PHE A 66 -9.40 -15.54 6.79
CA PHE A 66 -9.53 -14.71 5.62
C PHE A 66 -8.80 -15.48 4.51
N GLY A 67 -9.53 -15.85 3.47
CA GLY A 67 -8.92 -16.27 2.22
C GLY A 67 -7.99 -15.17 1.70
N SER A 68 -7.49 -15.34 0.49
CA SER A 68 -6.69 -14.32 -0.19
C SER A 68 -7.18 -12.88 0.00
N ILE A 69 -6.31 -11.88 -0.17
CA ILE A 69 -6.65 -10.45 -0.13
C ILE A 69 -7.96 -10.16 -0.88
N TRP A 70 -8.15 -10.81 -2.03
CA TRP A 70 -9.36 -10.69 -2.83
C TRP A 70 -10.63 -11.23 -2.16
N SER A 71 -10.52 -12.33 -1.42
CA SER A 71 -11.64 -12.87 -0.64
C SER A 71 -12.09 -11.88 0.43
N ILE A 72 -11.16 -11.16 1.04
CA ILE A 72 -11.44 -10.10 2.00
C ILE A 72 -12.19 -8.94 1.32
N VAL A 73 -11.62 -8.44 0.22
CA VAL A 73 -12.20 -7.35 -0.59
C VAL A 73 -13.60 -7.72 -1.07
N GLN A 74 -13.83 -8.95 -1.54
CA GLN A 74 -15.14 -9.40 -2.00
C GLN A 74 -16.14 -9.65 -0.86
N SER A 75 -15.66 -9.99 0.33
CA SER A 75 -16.53 -10.28 1.47
C SER A 75 -17.05 -9.03 2.19
N THR A 76 -16.53 -7.85 1.83
CA THR A 76 -16.84 -6.60 2.55
C THR A 76 -17.14 -5.46 1.56
N ASP A 77 -18.34 -4.89 1.66
CA ASP A 77 -18.73 -3.70 0.87
C ASP A 77 -17.96 -2.42 1.27
N ASN A 78 -17.11 -2.52 2.30
CA ASN A 78 -16.38 -1.42 2.89
C ASN A 78 -14.93 -1.30 2.39
N VAL A 79 -14.45 -2.20 1.51
CA VAL A 79 -13.09 -2.16 0.96
C VAL A 79 -13.11 -1.96 -0.56
N GLY A 80 -12.62 -0.80 -1.02
CA GLY A 80 -12.37 -0.54 -2.43
C GLY A 80 -10.92 -0.82 -2.81
N VAL A 81 -10.68 -1.30 -4.04
CA VAL A 81 -9.32 -1.48 -4.60
C VAL A 81 -9.21 -0.70 -5.90
N LEU A 82 -8.13 0.06 -6.04
CA LEU A 82 -7.81 0.86 -7.21
C LEU A 82 -6.38 0.56 -7.68
N PHE A 83 -6.23 0.14 -8.93
CA PHE A 83 -4.93 -0.13 -9.54
C PHE A 83 -4.47 1.09 -10.34
N LEU A 84 -3.31 1.65 -9.98
CA LEU A 84 -2.71 2.79 -10.67
C LEU A 84 -1.27 2.44 -11.05
N ASP A 85 -1.00 2.35 -12.35
CA ASP A 85 0.27 1.92 -12.92
C ASP A 85 1.27 3.05 -13.17
N LYS A 86 0.85 4.32 -13.05
CA LYS A 86 1.68 5.50 -13.30
C LYS A 86 1.64 6.48 -12.15
N VAL A 87 2.80 7.07 -11.84
CA VAL A 87 2.93 8.11 -10.81
C VAL A 87 1.98 9.29 -11.06
N GLN A 88 1.80 9.69 -12.32
CA GLN A 88 0.91 10.79 -12.70
C GLN A 88 -0.54 10.52 -12.28
N TYR A 89 -1.02 9.28 -12.41
CA TYR A 89 -2.38 8.91 -12.04
C TYR A 89 -2.56 8.85 -10.52
N ILE A 90 -1.56 8.36 -9.79
CA ILE A 90 -1.56 8.40 -8.32
C ILE A 90 -1.65 9.85 -7.85
N PHE A 91 -0.77 10.72 -8.36
CA PHE A 91 -0.76 12.12 -7.96
C PHE A 91 -2.09 12.82 -8.26
N LEU A 92 -2.64 12.63 -9.47
CA LEU A 92 -3.92 13.21 -9.87
C LEU A 92 -5.06 12.73 -8.95
N TYR A 93 -5.12 11.43 -8.68
CA TYR A 93 -6.17 10.84 -7.86
C TYR A 93 -6.08 11.30 -6.40
N LEU A 94 -4.88 11.34 -5.82
CA LEU A 94 -4.66 11.85 -4.46
C LEU A 94 -5.01 13.33 -4.35
N THR A 95 -4.69 14.13 -5.37
CA THR A 95 -5.05 15.56 -5.42
C THR A 95 -6.56 15.73 -5.50
N GLN A 96 -7.23 14.92 -6.32
CA GLN A 96 -8.68 14.90 -6.39
C GLN A 96 -9.28 14.56 -5.02
N LEU A 97 -8.79 13.51 -4.36
CA LEU A 97 -9.24 13.17 -3.00
C LEU A 97 -9.00 14.31 -2.00
N ALA A 98 -7.86 15.00 -2.08
CA ALA A 98 -7.50 16.07 -1.15
C ALA A 98 -8.36 17.34 -1.36
N SER A 99 -8.89 17.53 -2.56
CA SER A 99 -9.78 18.64 -2.91
C SER A 99 -11.24 18.44 -2.49
N VAL A 100 -11.64 17.21 -2.17
CA VAL A 100 -13.00 16.88 -1.76
C VAL A 100 -13.18 17.19 -0.28
N SER A 101 -14.33 17.75 0.11
CA SER A 101 -14.63 18.00 1.52
C SER A 101 -14.71 16.68 2.30
N LYS A 102 -14.38 16.73 3.59
CA LYS A 102 -14.41 15.55 4.48
C LYS A 102 -15.76 14.82 4.44
N ASP A 103 -16.87 15.57 4.36
CA ASP A 103 -18.23 15.01 4.34
C ASP A 103 -18.58 14.29 3.02
N ALA A 104 -17.82 14.55 1.95
CA ALA A 104 -17.99 13.91 0.65
C ALA A 104 -16.98 12.76 0.41
N LEU A 105 -15.98 12.61 1.28
CA LEU A 105 -15.04 11.50 1.24
C LEU A 105 -15.74 10.21 1.69
N LYS A 106 -15.75 9.21 0.80
CA LYS A 106 -16.39 7.91 1.05
C LYS A 106 -15.52 6.95 1.86
N TYR A 107 -14.28 7.31 2.19
CA TYR A 107 -13.29 6.43 2.79
C TYR A 107 -12.65 7.10 4.01
N ASP A 108 -12.59 6.35 5.10
CA ASP A 108 -11.97 6.77 6.37
C ASP A 108 -10.49 6.39 6.41
N THR A 109 -10.11 5.34 5.68
CA THR A 109 -8.72 4.86 5.61
C THR A 109 -8.28 4.70 4.15
N LEU A 110 -7.07 5.16 3.86
CA LEU A 110 -6.39 5.01 2.58
C LEU A 110 -5.13 4.17 2.78
N ILE A 111 -5.06 3.02 2.12
CA ILE A 111 -3.84 2.20 2.06
C ILE A 111 -3.17 2.44 0.70
N VAL A 112 -1.93 2.89 0.68
CA VAL A 112 -1.11 2.97 -0.53
C VAL A 112 -0.07 1.85 -0.50
N PHE A 113 -0.25 0.87 -1.37
CA PHE A 113 0.59 -0.32 -1.46
C PHE A 113 1.52 -0.26 -2.66
N GLY A 114 2.82 -0.42 -2.42
CA GLY A 114 3.84 -0.56 -3.47
C GLY A 114 4.29 0.74 -4.12
N LEU A 115 4.10 1.88 -3.45
CA LEU A 115 4.57 3.19 -3.94
C LEU A 115 6.09 3.19 -4.21
N ASP A 116 6.85 2.49 -3.38
CA ASP A 116 8.28 2.26 -3.54
C ASP A 116 8.60 1.52 -4.86
N SER A 117 7.84 0.49 -5.21
CA SER A 117 8.00 -0.23 -6.48
C SER A 117 7.77 0.68 -7.69
N LEU A 118 6.76 1.53 -7.65
CA LEU A 118 6.47 2.44 -8.76
C LEU A 118 7.51 3.55 -8.88
N LEU A 119 8.01 4.07 -7.76
CA LEU A 119 9.03 5.11 -7.77
C LEU A 119 10.42 4.60 -8.21
N MET A 120 10.69 3.29 -8.11
CA MET A 120 11.93 2.70 -8.60
C MET A 120 12.13 2.88 -10.12
N GLU A 121 11.07 3.12 -10.90
CA GLU A 121 11.18 3.41 -12.34
C GLU A 121 12.03 4.67 -12.63
N PHE A 122 12.09 5.61 -11.68
CA PHE A 122 12.87 6.85 -11.80
C PHE A 122 14.32 6.70 -11.32
N THR A 123 14.73 5.48 -11.01
CA THR A 123 16.06 5.19 -10.52
C THR A 123 16.86 4.60 -11.68
N THR A 124 17.44 5.48 -12.50
CA THR A 124 18.30 5.03 -13.59
C THR A 124 19.54 4.37 -12.99
N THR A 125 19.74 3.07 -13.22
CA THR A 125 21.06 2.47 -13.16
C THR A 125 21.84 2.99 -14.36
N ILE A 126 22.49 4.15 -14.22
CA ILE A 126 23.45 4.59 -15.22
C ILE A 126 24.67 3.66 -15.06
N PRO A 127 25.02 2.82 -16.05
CA PRO A 127 26.21 1.99 -15.97
C PRO A 127 27.43 2.87 -16.27
N THR A 128 27.82 3.71 -15.33
CA THR A 128 29.11 4.40 -15.37
C THR A 128 30.15 3.52 -14.70
N ASN A 129 31.06 2.98 -15.52
CA ASN A 129 32.37 2.42 -15.20
C ASN A 129 32.61 2.01 -13.72
N LYS A 130 32.57 0.69 -13.50
CA LYS A 130 33.12 -0.20 -12.44
C LYS A 130 33.49 0.28 -11.01
N ASP A 131 33.58 1.55 -10.68
CA ASP A 131 34.04 2.01 -9.35
C ASP A 131 33.07 2.95 -8.63
N ASP A 132 31.95 3.36 -9.24
CA ASP A 132 30.95 4.21 -8.59
C ASP A 132 29.66 3.41 -8.29
N GLU A 133 29.46 3.07 -7.01
CA GLU A 133 28.20 2.54 -6.50
C GLU A 133 27.00 3.39 -6.97
N ASN A 134 26.07 2.76 -7.70
CA ASN A 134 24.66 3.15 -7.85
C ASN A 134 24.37 4.65 -7.62
N THR A 135 24.83 5.52 -8.53
CA THR A 135 24.38 6.92 -8.51
C THR A 135 22.95 6.95 -9.01
N LEU A 136 22.03 6.69 -8.08
CA LEU A 136 20.61 6.90 -8.25
C LEU A 136 20.40 8.27 -8.93
N ASN A 137 19.50 8.38 -9.90
CA ASN A 137 18.91 9.68 -10.22
C ASN A 137 18.00 10.11 -9.06
N LYS A 138 18.68 10.41 -7.94
CA LYS A 138 18.12 10.64 -6.62
C LYS A 138 17.21 11.86 -6.66
N VAL A 139 17.49 12.81 -7.55
CA VAL A 139 16.72 14.05 -7.68
C VAL A 139 15.32 13.78 -8.19
N GLU A 140 15.15 13.02 -9.28
CA GLU A 140 13.82 12.72 -9.82
C GLU A 140 13.01 11.83 -8.88
N TYR A 141 13.64 10.78 -8.35
CA TYR A 141 13.03 9.93 -7.32
C TYR A 141 12.54 10.75 -6.12
N LEU A 142 13.41 11.61 -5.55
CA LEU A 142 13.06 12.45 -4.40
C LEU A 142 11.97 13.45 -4.77
N ARG A 143 12.00 14.04 -5.96
CA ARG A 143 10.98 14.99 -6.43
C ARG A 143 9.60 14.33 -6.44
N TYR A 144 9.47 13.16 -7.08
CA TYR A 144 8.19 12.46 -7.16
C TYR A 144 7.75 11.91 -5.81
N ALA A 145 8.67 11.34 -5.03
CA ALA A 145 8.37 10.89 -3.67
C ALA A 145 7.83 12.03 -2.79
N ASN A 146 8.50 13.19 -2.80
CA ASN A 146 8.06 14.36 -2.05
C ASN A 146 6.71 14.90 -2.52
N LEU A 147 6.48 14.95 -3.82
CA LEU A 147 5.21 15.41 -4.37
C LEU A 147 4.03 14.55 -3.89
N ILE A 148 4.20 13.22 -3.96
CA ILE A 148 3.17 12.27 -3.53
C ILE A 148 2.99 12.32 -2.01
N LEU A 149 4.09 12.28 -1.24
CA LEU A 149 4.03 12.31 0.23
C LEU A 149 3.47 13.62 0.77
N GLY A 150 3.74 14.76 0.13
CA GLY A 150 3.11 16.04 0.48
C GLY A 150 1.60 15.99 0.32
N THR A 151 1.11 15.42 -0.79
CA THR A 151 -0.32 15.25 -1.03
C THR A 151 -0.96 14.27 -0.02
N ILE A 152 -0.25 13.19 0.32
CA ILE A 152 -0.68 12.23 1.35
C ILE A 152 -0.75 12.87 2.73
N SER A 153 0.21 13.73 3.07
CA SER A 153 0.21 14.49 4.32
C SER A 153 -1.01 15.39 4.42
N GLN A 154 -1.37 16.07 3.32
CA GLN A 154 -2.58 16.87 3.24
C GLN A 154 -3.85 16.03 3.45
N LEU A 155 -3.95 14.84 2.85
CA LEU A 155 -5.06 13.91 3.10
C LEU A 155 -5.15 13.52 4.58
N ALA A 156 -4.02 13.28 5.23
CA ALA A 156 -3.96 13.00 6.65
C ALA A 156 -4.42 14.20 7.50
N THR A 157 -4.08 15.44 7.12
CA THR A 157 -4.62 16.65 7.78
C THR A 157 -6.13 16.79 7.63
N ASN A 158 -6.70 16.28 6.52
CA ASN A 158 -8.14 16.26 6.30
C ASN A 158 -8.87 15.16 7.11
N GLY A 159 -8.13 14.40 7.92
CA GLY A 159 -8.68 13.39 8.84
C GLY A 159 -8.88 12.01 8.23
N ILE A 160 -8.27 11.74 7.07
CA ILE A 160 -8.18 10.39 6.50
C ILE A 160 -6.99 9.68 7.14
N ASP A 161 -7.18 8.46 7.64
CA ASP A 161 -6.05 7.64 8.09
C ASP A 161 -5.29 7.11 6.87
N VAL A 162 -3.99 7.45 6.73
CA VAL A 162 -3.19 7.00 5.58
C VAL A 162 -2.11 6.02 6.02
N ILE A 163 -2.16 4.84 5.41
CA ILE A 163 -1.26 3.72 5.64
C ILE A 163 -0.40 3.51 4.39
N LEU A 164 0.92 3.55 4.56
CA LEU A 164 1.87 3.27 3.49
C LEU A 164 2.44 1.87 3.69
N VAL A 165 2.28 1.00 2.70
CA VAL A 165 2.76 -0.38 2.72
C VAL A 165 3.80 -0.56 1.61
N PRO A 166 5.06 -0.90 1.94
CA PRO A 166 6.09 -1.16 0.93
C PRO A 166 5.82 -2.47 0.18
N PHE A 167 6.36 -2.60 -1.02
CA PHE A 167 6.34 -3.86 -1.76
C PHE A 167 7.67 -4.61 -1.61
N GLU A 168 7.67 -5.60 -0.71
CA GLU A 168 8.88 -6.30 -0.24
C GLU A 168 9.69 -7.06 -1.32
N LYS A 169 9.09 -7.38 -2.48
CA LYS A 169 9.82 -8.09 -3.54
C LYS A 169 10.96 -7.26 -4.15
N ASN A 170 10.98 -5.95 -3.94
CA ASN A 170 12.12 -5.11 -4.33
C ASN A 170 13.13 -5.00 -3.19
N GLN A 171 14.18 -5.82 -3.25
CA GLN A 171 15.24 -5.97 -2.23
C GLN A 171 16.12 -4.72 -2.00
N ASN A 172 15.77 -3.56 -2.55
CA ASN A 172 16.63 -2.39 -2.45
C ASN A 172 16.31 -1.57 -1.20
N MET A 173 16.81 -2.05 -0.05
CA MET A 173 16.68 -1.44 1.28
C MET A 173 17.01 0.05 1.33
N ALA A 174 17.81 0.57 0.39
CA ALA A 174 18.14 1.98 0.31
C ALA A 174 16.91 2.86 0.00
N HIS A 175 16.00 2.42 -0.88
CA HIS A 175 14.79 3.16 -1.27
C HIS A 175 13.78 3.25 -0.14
N THR A 176 13.57 2.12 0.54
CA THR A 176 12.71 2.04 1.71
C THR A 176 13.20 2.98 2.82
N LYS A 177 14.52 3.08 3.03
CA LYS A 177 15.12 4.04 3.98
C LYS A 177 14.88 5.49 3.57
N ILE A 178 15.01 5.84 2.28
CA ILE A 178 14.75 7.20 1.79
C ILE A 178 13.28 7.57 2.00
N ILE A 179 12.35 6.72 1.57
CA ILE A 179 10.90 6.96 1.77
C ILE A 179 10.58 7.09 3.25
N SER A 180 11.22 6.30 4.11
CA SER A 180 11.07 6.40 5.56
C SER A 180 11.46 7.76 6.11
N ARG A 181 12.63 8.26 5.72
CA ARG A 181 13.07 9.60 6.13
C ARG A 181 12.16 10.70 5.62
N LEU A 182 11.62 10.55 4.41
CA LEU A 182 10.67 11.53 3.87
C LEU A 182 9.34 11.51 4.63
N ILE A 183 8.84 10.33 4.99
CA ILE A 183 7.62 10.20 5.80
C ILE A 183 7.85 10.82 7.19
N GLU A 184 8.98 10.54 7.83
CA GLU A 184 9.35 11.17 9.10
C GLU A 184 9.39 12.70 8.97
N TYR A 185 10.04 13.22 7.92
CA TYR A 185 10.07 14.65 7.64
C TYR A 185 8.66 15.25 7.52
N TRP A 186 7.79 14.67 6.70
CA TRP A 186 6.43 15.18 6.53
C TRP A 186 5.57 15.07 7.79
N ASN A 187 5.77 14.03 8.60
CA ASN A 187 5.15 13.88 9.93
C ASN A 187 5.62 14.94 10.94
N THR A 188 6.78 15.60 10.73
CA THR A 188 7.21 16.71 11.59
C THR A 188 6.60 18.05 11.21
N LEU A 189 6.13 18.20 9.96
CA LEU A 189 5.58 19.46 9.46
C LEU A 189 4.10 19.65 9.80
N TYR A 190 3.38 18.57 10.12
CA TYR A 190 1.93 18.53 10.36
C TYR A 190 1.56 17.58 11.51
#